data_AF-A0A212FKD8-F1
#
_entry.id   AF-A0A212FKD8-F1
#
_cell.length_a   1.000
_cell.length_b   1.000
_cell.length_c   1.000
_cell.angle_alpha   90.00
_cell.angle_beta   90.00
_cell.angle_gamma   90.00
#
_symmetry.space_group_name_H-M   'P 1'
#
loop_
_entity.id
_entity.type
_entity.pdbx_description
1 polymer ?
#
loop_
_entity_poly.entity_id
_entity_poly.type
_entity_poly.pdbx_seq_one_letter_code
_entity_poly.pdbx_strand_id
1 'polypeptide(L)'
;MFSREIFVYTKLFKKFLDLVNKLQFPFQYVIPECYYVCRDYCNEAVVLENMCEKKYMPFTGSMFLNKEHINVALSSLAKFHAMSFILKNNDKDFYKEAESVCVPLNEITNKRFIEILLNRLDKALIIFENTEYKDLIQRIKNHCTRLIRAATASVERVCLCHGDIWKENVLFQYKDNIPISACIIDYQTTRISSPAFDVLYLIVTSTSSDLRRQYLTQFLDTYYETFEHTLTKANLNPHEEYSRNMFNHDLVIVGPTCFIIANTAIWLASGLQNVGHVKSKIVLETESEIFEAKENYKSIIKGIIDDLRSSGFLNVTDE
;
A
#
# COMPACT_ATOMS: atom_id res chain seq x y z
N MET A 1 -5.69 9.15 -15.20
CA MET A 1 -5.00 8.17 -14.34
C MET A 1 -3.63 8.71 -13.94
N PHE A 2 -2.86 9.27 -14.88
CA PHE A 2 -1.51 9.78 -14.63
C PHE A 2 -1.38 11.11 -13.87
N SER A 3 -2.45 11.86 -13.59
CA SER A 3 -2.33 13.20 -12.97
C SER A 3 -1.62 13.17 -11.61
N ARG A 4 -1.92 12.16 -10.78
CA ARG A 4 -1.26 11.94 -9.48
C ARG A 4 0.19 11.53 -9.65
N GLU A 5 0.45 10.53 -10.49
CA GLU A 5 1.80 10.05 -10.74
C GLU A 5 2.71 11.15 -11.30
N ILE A 6 2.21 11.91 -12.29
CA ILE A 6 2.89 13.08 -12.85
C ILE A 6 3.18 14.10 -11.75
N PHE A 7 2.20 14.42 -10.90
CA PHE A 7 2.41 15.36 -9.79
C PHE A 7 3.51 14.87 -8.85
N VAL A 8 3.51 13.58 -8.51
CA VAL A 8 4.50 12.97 -7.62
C VAL A 8 5.91 13.10 -8.20
N TYR A 9 6.13 12.63 -9.43
CA TYR A 9 7.45 12.64 -10.05
C TYR A 9 7.95 14.04 -10.44
N THR A 10 7.05 14.96 -10.83
CA THR A 10 7.47 16.28 -11.35
C THR A 10 7.52 17.39 -10.30
N LYS A 11 6.74 17.28 -9.22
CA LYS A 11 6.64 18.31 -8.17
C LYS A 11 6.97 17.76 -6.78
N LEU A 12 6.27 16.74 -6.31
CA LEU A 12 6.39 16.26 -4.93
C LEU A 12 7.82 15.81 -4.61
N PHE A 13 8.42 14.99 -5.47
CA PHE A 13 9.77 14.50 -5.24
C PHE A 13 10.84 15.58 -5.30
N LYS A 14 10.66 16.63 -6.10
CA LYS A 14 11.55 17.79 -6.05
C LYS A 14 11.49 18.48 -4.69
N LYS A 15 10.28 18.68 -4.15
CA LYS A 15 10.09 19.21 -2.80
C LYS A 15 10.70 18.31 -1.72
N PHE A 16 10.58 16.99 -1.86
CA PHE A 16 11.24 16.05 -0.94
C PHE A 16 12.77 16.20 -1.02
N LEU A 17 13.36 16.26 -2.21
CA LEU A 17 14.81 16.47 -2.37
C LEU A 17 15.27 17.81 -1.77
N ASP A 18 14.51 18.89 -1.97
CA ASP A 18 14.80 20.20 -1.37
C ASP A 18 14.78 20.17 0.17
N LEU A 19 13.87 19.39 0.75
CA LEU A 19 13.79 19.18 2.20
C LEU A 19 14.95 18.32 2.69
N VAL A 20 15.28 17.24 1.98
CA VAL A 20 16.40 16.34 2.30
C VAL A 20 17.73 17.08 2.31
N ASN A 21 17.97 17.97 1.35
CA ASN A 21 19.18 18.79 1.30
C ASN A 21 19.35 19.72 2.51
N LYS A 22 18.27 19.98 3.26
CA LYS A 22 18.29 20.76 4.51
C LYS A 22 18.48 19.88 5.75
N LEU A 23 18.34 18.57 5.62
CA LEU A 23 18.54 17.62 6.71
C LEU A 23 20.03 17.43 6.95
N GLN A 24 20.45 17.47 8.22
CA GLN A 24 21.85 17.34 8.62
C GLN A 24 22.33 15.88 8.75
N PHE A 25 21.72 14.95 8.00
CA PHE A 25 22.06 13.53 8.07
C PHE A 25 21.92 12.86 6.70
N PRO A 26 22.63 11.74 6.45
CA PRO A 26 22.50 11.00 5.21
C PRO A 26 21.10 10.36 5.15
N PHE A 27 20.19 11.02 4.45
CA PHE A 27 18.88 10.48 4.11
C PHE A 27 18.89 10.02 2.65
N GLN A 28 18.79 8.71 2.44
CA GLN A 28 18.66 8.14 1.11
C GLN A 28 17.25 7.56 0.95
N TYR A 29 16.50 8.20 0.05
CA TYR A 29 15.26 7.69 -0.51
C TYR A 29 15.44 7.62 -2.03
N VAL A 30 15.23 6.43 -2.61
CA VAL A 30 15.57 6.16 -4.00
C VAL A 30 14.40 6.59 -4.89
N ILE A 31 14.63 7.59 -5.72
CA ILE A 31 13.64 8.16 -6.64
C ILE A 31 14.15 7.99 -8.07
N PRO A 32 13.42 7.31 -8.96
CA PRO A 32 13.72 7.31 -10.39
C PRO A 32 13.63 8.74 -10.95
N GLU A 33 14.61 9.15 -11.76
CA GLU A 33 14.51 10.42 -12.47
C GLU A 33 13.33 10.42 -13.45
N CYS A 34 12.65 11.56 -13.58
CA CYS A 34 11.58 11.74 -14.54
C CYS A 34 12.10 12.56 -15.72
N TYR A 35 12.28 11.90 -16.88
CA TYR A 35 12.85 12.53 -18.07
C TYR A 35 11.81 13.27 -18.91
N TYR A 36 10.57 12.77 -18.94
CA TYR A 36 9.54 13.35 -19.80
C TYR A 36 8.14 13.09 -19.24
N VAL A 37 7.25 14.05 -19.48
CA VAL A 37 5.81 13.94 -19.21
C VAL A 37 5.02 14.53 -20.37
N CYS A 38 4.04 13.77 -20.86
CA CYS A 38 2.97 14.25 -21.74
C CYS A 38 1.66 14.32 -20.94
N ARG A 39 0.92 15.42 -21.08
CA ARG A 39 -0.39 15.65 -20.43
C ARG A 39 -1.54 15.79 -21.42
N ASP A 40 -1.25 15.57 -22.70
CA ASP A 40 -2.25 15.68 -23.75
C ASP A 40 -3.31 14.62 -23.55
N TYR A 41 -4.57 15.02 -23.68
CA TYR A 41 -5.71 14.12 -23.46
C TYR A 41 -5.60 12.89 -24.38
N CYS A 42 -5.69 11.69 -23.79
CA CYS A 42 -5.50 10.39 -24.44
C CYS A 42 -4.09 10.10 -24.99
N ASN A 43 -3.10 10.95 -24.71
CA ASN A 43 -1.69 10.74 -25.04
C ASN A 43 -0.80 10.91 -23.80
N GLU A 44 -1.35 10.73 -22.60
CA GLU A 44 -0.62 10.89 -21.36
C GLU A 44 0.52 9.86 -21.28
N ALA A 45 1.72 10.34 -20.96
CA ALA A 45 2.90 9.50 -20.86
C ALA A 45 3.83 10.03 -19.76
N VAL A 46 4.52 9.12 -19.08
CA VAL A 46 5.60 9.43 -18.15
C VAL A 46 6.79 8.57 -18.52
N VAL A 47 7.94 9.18 -18.74
CA VAL A 47 9.20 8.47 -19.02
C VAL A 47 10.10 8.64 -17.80
N LEU A 48 10.45 7.50 -17.21
CA LEU A 48 11.24 7.42 -15.98
C LEU A 48 12.58 6.74 -16.24
N GLU A 49 13.52 6.97 -15.34
CA GLU A 49 14.79 6.27 -15.30
C GLU A 49 14.61 4.76 -15.18
N ASN A 50 15.36 4.03 -16.01
CA ASN A 50 15.40 2.57 -15.93
C ASN A 50 16.24 2.13 -14.73
N MET A 51 15.56 1.93 -13.60
CA MET A 51 16.20 1.52 -12.35
C MET A 51 16.93 0.17 -12.42
N CYS A 52 16.64 -0.68 -13.42
CA CYS A 52 17.36 -1.93 -13.64
C CYS A 52 18.84 -1.67 -14.00
N GLU A 53 19.16 -0.57 -14.68
CA GLU A 53 20.55 -0.18 -14.97
C GLU A 53 21.32 0.18 -13.69
N LYS A 54 20.60 0.67 -12.67
CA LYS A 54 21.11 0.89 -11.30
C LYS A 54 21.04 -0.36 -10.41
N LYS A 55 20.79 -1.53 -11.00
CA LYS A 55 20.69 -2.84 -10.33
C LYS A 55 19.54 -2.96 -9.34
N TYR A 56 18.50 -2.14 -9.47
CA TYR A 56 17.24 -2.34 -8.76
C TYR A 56 16.33 -3.21 -9.62
N MET A 57 16.10 -4.44 -9.18
CA MET A 57 15.39 -5.47 -9.95
C MET A 57 14.05 -5.81 -9.29
N PRO A 58 13.00 -6.13 -10.07
CA PRO A 58 11.76 -6.64 -9.51
C PRO A 58 12.00 -8.01 -8.85
N PHE A 59 11.27 -8.31 -7.77
CA PHE A 59 11.33 -9.62 -7.15
C PHE A 59 10.41 -10.61 -7.89
N THR A 60 10.99 -11.61 -8.55
CA THR A 60 10.25 -12.61 -9.36
C THR A 60 10.30 -14.03 -8.78
N GLY A 61 10.96 -14.23 -7.63
CA GLY A 61 11.25 -15.58 -7.11
C GLY A 61 10.04 -16.34 -6.57
N SER A 62 9.03 -15.64 -6.07
CA SER A 62 7.82 -16.24 -5.47
C SER A 62 6.65 -15.26 -5.39
N MET A 63 5.47 -15.77 -5.01
CA MET A 63 4.30 -14.94 -4.72
C MET A 63 4.50 -14.01 -3.51
N PHE A 64 5.32 -14.42 -2.54
CA PHE A 64 5.55 -13.62 -1.34
C PHE A 64 7.04 -13.28 -1.18
N LEU A 65 7.29 -12.14 -0.58
CA LEU A 65 8.61 -11.69 -0.14
C LEU A 65 9.03 -12.44 1.12
N ASN A 66 10.34 -12.59 1.30
CA ASN A 66 10.91 -13.04 2.56
C ASN A 66 11.08 -11.87 3.55
N LYS A 67 11.48 -12.20 4.77
CA LYS A 67 11.65 -11.23 5.87
C LYS A 67 12.56 -10.05 5.51
N GLU A 68 13.70 -10.30 4.89
CA GLU A 68 14.69 -9.26 4.57
C GLU A 68 14.15 -8.27 3.55
N HIS A 69 13.44 -8.73 2.53
CA HIS A 69 12.80 -7.86 1.54
C HIS A 69 11.73 -6.97 2.18
N ILE A 70 10.90 -7.54 3.05
CA ILE A 70 9.85 -6.78 3.75
C ILE A 70 10.45 -5.70 4.63
N ASN A 71 11.51 -6.00 5.39
CA ASN A 71 12.19 -5.00 6.22
C ASN A 71 12.73 -3.84 5.39
N VAL A 72 13.42 -4.12 4.28
CA VAL A 72 13.97 -3.09 3.40
C VAL A 72 12.86 -2.25 2.74
N ALA A 73 11.77 -2.89 2.31
CA ALA A 73 10.62 -2.20 1.74
C ALA A 73 9.91 -1.30 2.77
N LEU A 74 9.71 -1.79 4.00
CA LEU A 74 9.09 -1.03 5.09
C LEU A 74 9.93 0.17 5.52
N SER A 75 11.26 0.02 5.60
CA SER A 75 12.15 1.16 5.86
C SER A 75 12.08 2.21 4.74
N SER A 76 11.95 1.80 3.48
CA SER A 76 11.74 2.75 2.37
C SER A 76 10.38 3.45 2.47
N LEU A 77 9.31 2.70 2.77
CA LEU A 77 7.97 3.25 2.95
C LEU A 77 7.90 4.22 4.14
N ALA A 78 8.55 3.89 5.25
CA ALA A 78 8.64 4.76 6.43
C ALA A 78 9.27 6.11 6.11
N LYS A 79 10.35 6.11 5.30
CA LYS A 79 10.99 7.33 4.82
C LYS A 79 10.04 8.17 3.94
N PHE A 80 9.29 7.53 3.04
CA PHE A 80 8.30 8.22 2.21
C PHE A 80 7.23 8.92 3.06
N HIS A 81 6.63 8.20 4.02
CA HIS A 81 5.65 8.78 4.93
C HIS A 81 6.25 9.89 5.79
N ALA A 82 7.43 9.70 6.38
CA ALA A 82 8.09 10.72 7.18
C ALA A 82 8.33 12.01 6.38
N MET A 83 8.73 11.91 5.11
CA MET A 83 8.87 13.07 4.22
C MET A 83 7.56 13.82 4.00
N SER A 84 6.42 13.12 4.02
CA SER A 84 5.11 13.77 3.97
C SER A 84 4.82 14.61 5.22
N PHE A 85 5.10 14.09 6.42
CA PHE A 85 4.97 14.83 7.68
C PHE A 85 5.94 16.02 7.76
N ILE A 86 7.18 15.84 7.31
CA ILE A 86 8.19 16.90 7.23
C ILE A 86 7.71 18.01 6.30
N LEU A 87 7.21 17.65 5.11
CA LEU A 87 6.67 18.60 4.14
C LEU A 87 5.49 19.39 4.73
N LYS A 88 4.56 18.72 5.41
CA LYS A 88 3.41 19.36 6.05
C LYS A 88 3.81 20.45 7.05
N ASN A 89 4.91 20.24 7.78
CA ASN A 89 5.44 21.19 8.76
C ASN A 89 6.23 22.34 8.12
N ASN A 90 6.90 22.10 6.98
CA ASN A 90 7.81 23.06 6.37
C ASN A 90 7.19 23.91 5.24
N ASP A 91 6.21 23.39 4.51
CA ASP A 91 5.59 24.05 3.35
C ASP A 91 4.09 23.71 3.30
N LYS A 92 3.31 24.37 4.17
CA LYS A 92 1.87 24.12 4.33
C LYS A 92 1.07 24.41 3.06
N ASP A 93 1.49 25.37 2.26
CA ASP A 93 0.78 25.75 1.04
C ASP A 93 0.98 24.71 -0.06
N PHE A 94 2.22 24.23 -0.25
CA PHE A 94 2.45 23.12 -1.16
C PHE A 94 1.78 21.82 -0.66
N TYR A 95 1.77 21.59 0.66
CA TYR A 95 1.07 20.43 1.21
C TYR A 95 -0.43 20.46 0.87
N LYS A 96 -1.10 21.62 0.99
CA LYS A 96 -2.50 21.79 0.56
C LYS A 96 -2.69 21.55 -0.94
N GLU A 97 -1.76 21.98 -1.79
CA GLU A 97 -1.77 21.62 -3.22
C GLU A 97 -1.72 20.10 -3.38
N ALA A 98 -0.81 19.42 -2.67
CA ALA A 98 -0.69 17.97 -2.72
C ALA A 98 -1.98 17.27 -2.25
N GLU A 99 -2.64 17.75 -1.19
CA GLU A 99 -3.93 17.22 -0.71
C GLU A 99 -5.03 17.36 -1.77
N SER A 100 -5.04 18.46 -2.54
CA SER A 100 -6.03 18.68 -3.61
C SER A 100 -5.86 17.76 -4.82
N VAL A 101 -4.64 17.28 -5.08
CA VAL A 101 -4.33 16.35 -6.18
C VAL A 101 -4.45 14.90 -5.73
N CYS A 102 -3.90 14.59 -4.56
CA CYS A 102 -3.82 13.27 -3.96
C CYS A 102 -5.02 13.03 -3.03
N VAL A 103 -6.24 13.22 -3.55
CA VAL A 103 -7.45 13.16 -2.71
C VAL A 103 -7.66 11.76 -2.09
N PRO A 104 -8.21 11.68 -0.87
CA PRO A 104 -8.55 10.42 -0.22
C PRO A 104 -9.47 9.54 -1.05
N LEU A 105 -9.42 8.22 -0.81
CA LEU A 105 -10.34 7.28 -1.44
C LEU A 105 -11.75 7.45 -0.86
N ASN A 106 -12.73 7.75 -1.72
CA ASN A 106 -14.14 7.83 -1.32
C ASN A 106 -15.10 7.49 -2.46
N GLU A 107 -16.36 7.23 -2.12
CA GLU A 107 -17.44 6.83 -3.01
C GLU A 107 -17.83 7.89 -4.06
N ILE A 108 -17.57 9.17 -3.77
CA ILE A 108 -17.95 10.27 -4.68
C ILE A 108 -16.94 10.37 -5.82
N THR A 109 -15.66 10.46 -5.48
CA THR A 109 -14.57 10.65 -6.44
C THR A 109 -14.05 9.35 -7.04
N ASN A 110 -14.33 8.20 -6.41
CA ASN A 110 -13.85 6.89 -6.83
C ASN A 110 -14.98 5.84 -6.97
N LYS A 111 -16.20 6.26 -7.31
CA LYS A 111 -17.39 5.39 -7.43
C LYS A 111 -17.11 4.06 -8.15
N ARG A 112 -16.50 4.12 -9.34
CA ARG A 112 -16.17 2.92 -10.14
C ARG A 112 -15.21 1.97 -9.42
N PHE A 113 -14.25 2.51 -8.67
CA PHE A 113 -13.34 1.68 -7.88
C PHE A 113 -14.09 0.98 -6.74
N ILE A 114 -14.97 1.70 -6.03
CA ILE A 114 -15.81 1.10 -4.99
C ILE A 114 -16.71 -0.01 -5.54
N GLU A 115 -17.29 0.17 -6.74
CA GLU A 115 -18.07 -0.87 -7.42
C GLU A 115 -17.22 -2.13 -7.72
N ILE A 116 -15.94 -1.95 -8.10
CA ILE A 116 -15.01 -3.07 -8.29
C ILE A 116 -14.77 -3.78 -6.96
N LEU A 117 -14.50 -3.05 -5.87
CA LEU A 117 -14.27 -3.63 -4.55
C LEU A 117 -15.49 -4.43 -4.07
N LEU A 118 -16.69 -3.89 -4.22
CA LEU A 118 -17.95 -4.58 -3.90
C LEU A 118 -18.14 -5.85 -4.75
N ASN A 119 -17.87 -5.77 -6.05
CA ASN A 119 -17.95 -6.93 -6.93
C ASN A 119 -16.95 -8.02 -6.55
N ARG A 120 -15.75 -7.67 -6.06
CA ARG A 120 -14.75 -8.64 -5.58
C ARG A 120 -15.17 -9.27 -4.26
N LEU A 121 -15.86 -8.53 -3.39
CA LEU A 121 -16.47 -9.09 -2.18
C LEU A 121 -17.61 -10.07 -2.53
N ASP A 122 -18.40 -9.81 -3.58
CA ASP A 122 -19.39 -10.78 -4.08
C ASP A 122 -18.73 -12.09 -4.54
N LYS A 123 -17.59 -12.01 -5.23
CA LYS A 123 -16.84 -13.20 -5.63
C LYS A 123 -16.29 -13.96 -4.42
N ALA A 124 -15.78 -13.24 -3.42
CA ALA A 124 -15.34 -13.86 -2.17
C ALA A 124 -16.50 -14.60 -1.47
N LEU A 125 -17.70 -14.00 -1.40
CA LEU A 125 -18.87 -14.63 -0.77
C LEU A 125 -19.24 -15.96 -1.42
N ILE A 126 -19.10 -16.10 -2.74
CA ILE A 126 -19.33 -17.36 -3.45
C ILE A 126 -18.27 -18.41 -3.06
N ILE A 127 -16.99 -18.03 -3.02
CA ILE A 127 -15.89 -18.95 -2.66
C ILE A 127 -16.00 -19.44 -1.20
N PHE A 128 -16.51 -18.57 -0.32
CA PHE A 128 -16.60 -18.80 1.12
C PHE A 128 -18.01 -19.18 1.61
N GLU A 129 -18.95 -19.51 0.70
CA GLU A 129 -20.37 -19.71 0.99
C GLU A 129 -20.66 -20.73 2.11
N ASN A 130 -19.85 -21.80 2.21
CA ASN A 130 -20.02 -22.89 3.18
C ASN A 130 -18.89 -22.89 4.23
N THR A 131 -18.45 -21.70 4.65
CA THR A 131 -17.38 -21.54 5.64
C THR A 131 -17.81 -20.57 6.72
N GLU A 132 -17.13 -20.63 7.87
CA GLU A 132 -17.33 -19.67 8.98
C GLU A 132 -17.01 -18.21 8.62
N TYR A 133 -16.32 -17.97 7.50
CA TYR A 133 -15.90 -16.64 7.07
C TYR A 133 -16.99 -15.86 6.32
N LYS A 134 -18.05 -16.54 5.86
CA LYS A 134 -19.12 -15.93 5.04
C LYS A 134 -19.73 -14.70 5.70
N ASP A 135 -20.12 -14.82 6.96
CA ASP A 135 -20.83 -13.76 7.69
C ASP A 135 -19.93 -12.53 7.91
N LEU A 136 -18.64 -12.74 8.16
CA LEU A 136 -17.67 -11.66 8.26
C LEU A 136 -17.50 -10.92 6.93
N ILE A 137 -17.32 -11.65 5.82
CA ILE A 137 -17.18 -11.06 4.48
C ILE A 137 -18.47 -10.30 4.11
N GLN A 138 -19.64 -10.86 4.43
CA GLN A 138 -20.93 -10.21 4.18
C GLN A 138 -21.06 -8.91 4.97
N ARG A 139 -20.66 -8.91 6.24
CA ARG A 139 -20.64 -7.71 7.07
C ARG A 139 -19.69 -6.65 6.53
N ILE A 140 -18.47 -7.04 6.15
CA ILE A 140 -17.49 -6.15 5.50
C ILE A 140 -18.08 -5.53 4.23
N LYS A 141 -18.76 -6.33 3.40
CA LYS A 141 -19.43 -5.83 2.19
C LYS A 141 -20.53 -4.82 2.52
N ASN A 142 -21.39 -5.12 3.49
CA ASN A 142 -22.48 -4.22 3.90
C ASN A 142 -21.97 -2.85 4.38
N HIS A 143 -20.77 -2.81 4.99
CA HIS A 143 -20.17 -1.58 5.49
C HIS A 143 -18.99 -1.06 4.64
N CYS A 144 -18.79 -1.59 3.43
CA CYS A 144 -17.59 -1.36 2.60
C CYS A 144 -17.23 0.13 2.48
N THR A 145 -18.18 0.99 2.09
CA THR A 145 -17.95 2.43 1.93
C THR A 145 -17.53 3.11 3.23
N ARG A 146 -18.16 2.76 4.35
CA ARG A 146 -17.85 3.31 5.68
C ARG A 146 -16.43 2.91 6.11
N LEU A 147 -16.09 1.63 5.94
CA LEU A 147 -14.77 1.10 6.28
C LEU A 147 -13.68 1.83 5.46
N ILE A 148 -13.89 1.97 4.15
CA ILE A 148 -12.95 2.69 3.27
C ILE A 148 -12.73 4.13 3.73
N ARG A 149 -13.80 4.86 4.08
CA ARG A 149 -13.71 6.23 4.59
C ARG A 149 -12.98 6.30 5.94
N ALA A 150 -13.13 5.29 6.79
CA ALA A 150 -12.50 5.26 8.12
C ALA A 150 -10.97 5.36 8.06
N ALA A 151 -10.34 4.82 6.99
CA ALA A 151 -8.89 4.90 6.78
C ALA A 151 -8.34 6.32 6.53
N THR A 152 -9.21 7.33 6.55
CA THR A 152 -8.85 8.75 6.52
C THR A 152 -9.60 9.55 7.58
N ALA A 153 -10.88 9.25 7.82
CA ALA A 153 -11.76 10.06 8.67
C ALA A 153 -11.74 9.67 10.16
N SER A 154 -11.29 8.46 10.49
CA SER A 154 -11.38 7.89 11.85
C SER A 154 -10.02 7.51 12.41
N VAL A 155 -8.95 7.97 11.76
CA VAL A 155 -7.55 7.71 12.12
C VAL A 155 -6.96 8.92 12.80
N GLU A 156 -5.93 8.71 13.61
CA GLU A 156 -5.26 9.73 14.39
C GLU A 156 -4.51 10.74 13.52
N ARG A 157 -3.89 10.25 12.44
CA ARG A 157 -3.14 11.09 11.49
C ARG A 157 -3.24 10.56 10.07
N VAL A 158 -3.07 11.49 9.14
CA VAL A 158 -3.02 11.22 7.71
C VAL A 158 -1.80 11.87 7.09
N CYS A 159 -1.26 11.23 6.06
CA CYS A 159 -0.18 11.74 5.23
C CYS A 159 -0.39 11.33 3.77
N LEU A 160 0.50 11.80 2.89
CA LEU A 160 0.61 11.25 1.53
C LEU A 160 1.09 9.80 1.64
N CYS A 161 0.20 8.88 1.29
CA CYS A 161 0.43 7.45 1.19
C CYS A 161 0.58 7.06 -0.28
N HIS A 162 1.36 6.01 -0.55
CA HIS A 162 1.46 5.40 -1.87
C HIS A 162 0.11 4.84 -2.32
N GLY A 163 -0.59 4.16 -1.42
CA GLY A 163 -1.95 3.68 -1.63
C GLY A 163 -2.10 2.42 -2.50
N ASP A 164 -1.00 1.83 -2.96
CA ASP A 164 -0.98 0.52 -3.65
C ASP A 164 0.42 -0.10 -3.55
N ILE A 165 0.98 -0.08 -2.34
CA ILE A 165 2.31 -0.66 -2.12
C ILE A 165 2.21 -2.15 -1.84
N TRP A 166 2.77 -2.94 -2.76
CA TRP A 166 2.89 -4.38 -2.69
C TRP A 166 4.13 -4.81 -3.48
N LYS A 167 4.53 -6.07 -3.40
CA LYS A 167 5.82 -6.56 -3.93
C LYS A 167 6.12 -6.16 -5.39
N GLU A 168 5.10 -6.07 -6.25
CA GLU A 168 5.27 -5.75 -7.67
C GLU A 168 5.64 -4.28 -7.91
N ASN A 169 5.34 -3.41 -6.94
CA ASN A 169 5.62 -1.97 -6.97
C ASN A 169 6.89 -1.62 -6.19
N VAL A 170 7.74 -2.62 -5.90
CA VAL A 170 9.03 -2.44 -5.21
C VAL A 170 10.14 -3.13 -5.99
N LEU A 171 11.14 -2.35 -6.38
CA LEU A 171 12.39 -2.86 -6.94
C LEU A 171 13.46 -2.96 -5.85
N PHE A 172 14.26 -4.02 -5.89
CA PHE A 172 15.28 -4.29 -4.86
C PHE A 172 16.67 -4.29 -5.45
N GLN A 173 17.61 -3.69 -4.72
CA GLN A 173 19.05 -3.81 -4.99
C GLN A 173 19.66 -4.80 -4.01
N TYR A 174 20.59 -5.61 -4.49
CA TYR A 174 21.16 -6.73 -3.74
C TYR A 174 22.67 -6.61 -3.55
N LYS A 175 23.15 -7.13 -2.42
CA LYS A 175 24.56 -7.45 -2.18
C LYS A 175 24.61 -8.86 -1.61
N ASP A 176 25.39 -9.74 -2.24
CA ASP A 176 25.52 -11.15 -1.84
C ASP A 176 24.15 -11.87 -1.69
N ASN A 177 23.22 -11.61 -2.61
CA ASN A 177 21.82 -12.07 -2.61
C ASN A 177 20.94 -11.58 -1.46
N ILE A 178 21.41 -10.65 -0.64
CA ILE A 178 20.64 -10.02 0.43
C ILE A 178 20.12 -8.66 -0.10
N PRO A 179 18.81 -8.36 0.00
CA PRO A 179 18.30 -7.05 -0.37
C PRO A 179 18.88 -5.98 0.59
N ILE A 180 19.44 -4.91 0.03
CA ILE A 180 20.07 -3.83 0.80
C ILE A 180 19.39 -2.47 0.60
N SER A 181 18.59 -2.33 -0.46
CA SER A 181 17.84 -1.10 -0.76
C SER A 181 16.58 -1.43 -1.54
N ALA A 182 15.53 -0.64 -1.34
CA ALA A 182 14.30 -0.67 -2.13
C ALA A 182 14.12 0.65 -2.90
N CYS A 183 13.50 0.55 -4.07
CA CYS A 183 12.97 1.67 -4.85
C CYS A 183 11.48 1.39 -5.07
N ILE A 184 10.63 2.21 -4.48
CA ILE A 184 9.19 2.12 -4.63
C ILE A 184 8.81 2.86 -5.92
N ILE A 185 7.92 2.27 -6.72
CA ILE A 185 7.50 2.78 -8.03
C ILE A 185 5.97 2.71 -8.15
N ASP A 186 5.42 3.25 -9.24
CA ASP A 186 3.97 3.28 -9.51
C ASP A 186 3.15 4.10 -8.49
N TYR A 187 3.33 5.42 -8.54
CA TYR A 187 2.67 6.36 -7.63
C TYR A 187 1.27 6.81 -8.09
N GLN A 188 0.66 6.11 -9.04
CA GLN A 188 -0.63 6.51 -9.62
C GLN A 188 -1.78 6.56 -8.60
N THR A 189 -1.68 5.79 -7.53
CA THR A 189 -2.68 5.69 -6.46
C THR A 189 -2.42 6.59 -5.26
N THR A 190 -1.38 7.43 -5.32
CA THR A 190 -0.97 8.31 -4.21
C THR A 190 -2.15 9.12 -3.71
N ARG A 191 -2.36 9.10 -2.39
CA ARG A 191 -3.51 9.72 -1.74
C ARG A 191 -3.25 10.09 -0.30
N ILE A 192 -4.02 11.02 0.23
CA ILE A 192 -4.11 11.26 1.68
C ILE A 192 -4.87 10.11 2.32
N SER A 193 -4.22 9.42 3.27
CA SER A 193 -4.78 8.33 4.07
C SER A 193 -3.91 8.13 5.33
N SER A 194 -4.29 7.20 6.22
CA SER A 194 -3.41 6.80 7.30
C SER A 194 -2.19 6.03 6.77
N PRO A 195 -0.96 6.35 7.24
CA PRO A 195 0.22 5.58 6.88
C PRO A 195 0.14 4.10 7.33
N ALA A 196 -0.66 3.79 8.35
CA ALA A 196 -0.90 2.42 8.80
C ALA A 196 -1.55 1.55 7.71
N PHE A 197 -2.34 2.15 6.81
CA PHE A 197 -2.95 1.42 5.70
C PHE A 197 -1.88 0.83 4.77
N ASP A 198 -0.93 1.64 4.31
CA ASP A 198 0.12 1.19 3.38
C ASP A 198 1.02 0.14 4.03
N VAL A 199 1.34 0.30 5.31
CA VAL A 199 2.16 -0.67 6.07
C VAL A 199 1.46 -2.02 6.15
N LEU A 200 0.20 -2.02 6.59
CA LEU A 200 -0.55 -3.26 6.74
C LEU A 200 -0.83 -3.91 5.38
N TYR A 201 -1.11 -3.10 4.35
CA TYR A 201 -1.35 -3.56 3.00
C TYR A 201 -0.12 -4.25 2.39
N LEU A 202 1.08 -3.64 2.51
CA LEU A 202 2.33 -4.26 2.06
C LEU A 202 2.55 -5.60 2.77
N ILE A 203 2.43 -5.64 4.10
CA ILE A 203 2.63 -6.87 4.88
C ILE A 203 1.64 -7.95 4.43
N VAL A 204 0.34 -7.64 4.42
CA VAL A 204 -0.72 -8.61 4.13
C VAL A 204 -0.65 -9.16 2.71
N THR A 205 -0.38 -8.33 1.72
CA THR A 205 -0.36 -8.74 0.31
C THR A 205 0.95 -9.41 -0.11
N SER A 206 2.05 -9.11 0.58
CA SER A 206 3.40 -9.49 0.14
C SER A 206 4.10 -10.50 1.03
N THR A 207 3.44 -11.05 2.06
CA THR A 207 3.99 -12.11 2.92
C THR A 207 3.08 -13.34 2.96
N SER A 208 3.66 -14.50 3.30
CA SER A 208 2.86 -15.66 3.68
C SER A 208 2.32 -15.51 5.10
N SER A 209 1.28 -16.27 5.42
CA SER A 209 0.75 -16.32 6.79
C SER A 209 1.77 -16.76 7.83
N ASP A 210 2.68 -17.69 7.48
CA ASP A 210 3.73 -18.12 8.40
C ASP A 210 4.69 -16.98 8.76
N LEU A 211 5.10 -16.19 7.76
CA LEU A 211 5.92 -15.01 8.01
C LEU A 211 5.18 -13.96 8.85
N ARG A 212 3.89 -13.72 8.61
CA ARG A 212 3.11 -12.77 9.43
C ARG A 212 3.03 -13.22 10.88
N ARG A 213 2.65 -14.48 11.12
CA ARG A 213 2.54 -15.01 12.49
C ARG A 213 3.87 -14.94 13.25
N GLN A 214 5.00 -15.11 12.55
CA GLN A 214 6.30 -15.09 13.17
C GLN A 214 6.89 -13.68 13.35
N TYR A 215 6.64 -12.75 12.41
CA TYR A 215 7.40 -11.50 12.30
C TYR A 215 6.56 -10.23 12.25
N LEU A 216 5.22 -10.28 12.40
CA LEU A 216 4.37 -9.09 12.31
C LEU A 216 4.84 -7.96 13.23
N THR A 217 5.08 -8.23 14.52
CA THR A 217 5.59 -7.22 15.46
C THR A 217 6.91 -6.62 14.97
N GLN A 218 7.86 -7.47 14.55
CA GLN A 218 9.14 -7.00 14.01
C GLN A 218 8.94 -6.10 12.78
N PHE A 219 8.03 -6.44 11.86
CA PHE A 219 7.76 -5.61 10.69
C PHE A 219 7.20 -4.24 11.07
N LEU A 220 6.25 -4.21 12.01
CA LEU A 220 5.69 -2.96 12.52
C LEU A 220 6.75 -2.11 13.24
N ASP A 221 7.66 -2.74 13.98
CA ASP A 221 8.80 -2.08 14.62
C ASP A 221 9.76 -1.49 13.59
N THR A 222 10.20 -2.28 12.60
CA THR A 222 11.08 -1.81 11.51
C THR A 222 10.55 -0.55 10.84
N TYR A 223 9.24 -0.54 10.54
CA TYR A 223 8.58 0.64 9.97
C TYR A 223 8.61 1.82 10.95
N TYR A 224 8.11 1.64 12.16
CA TYR A 224 7.89 2.74 13.10
C TYR A 224 9.21 3.34 13.58
N GLU A 225 10.22 2.52 13.88
CA GLU A 225 11.57 2.97 14.27
C GLU A 225 12.23 3.78 13.14
N THR A 226 12.10 3.33 11.88
CA THR A 226 12.63 4.09 10.73
C THR A 226 11.92 5.44 10.57
N PHE A 227 10.60 5.45 10.75
CA PHE A 227 9.77 6.66 10.67
C PHE A 227 10.13 7.65 11.79
N GLU A 228 10.17 7.18 13.04
CA GLU A 228 10.54 7.94 14.23
C GLU A 228 11.93 8.56 14.07
N HIS A 229 12.92 7.73 13.71
CA HIS A 229 14.28 8.18 13.47
C HIS A 229 14.34 9.31 12.43
N THR A 230 13.60 9.15 11.32
CA THR A 230 13.58 10.15 10.25
C THR A 230 12.99 11.47 10.71
N LEU A 231 11.87 11.45 11.45
CA LEU A 231 11.24 12.66 11.99
C LEU A 231 12.13 13.36 13.03
N THR A 232 12.72 12.60 13.97
CA THR A 232 13.64 13.16 14.96
C THR A 232 14.82 13.85 14.31
N LYS A 233 15.39 13.25 13.26
CA LYS A 233 16.50 13.86 12.51
C LYS A 233 16.09 15.11 11.71
N ALA A 234 14.81 15.29 11.43
CA ALA A 234 14.23 16.50 10.87
C ALA A 234 13.81 17.53 11.93
N ASN A 235 14.20 17.33 13.21
CA ASN A 235 13.81 18.15 14.37
C ASN A 235 12.30 18.22 14.61
N LEU A 236 11.57 17.17 14.23
CA LEU A 236 10.17 17.00 14.59
C LEU A 236 10.03 16.00 15.74
N ASN A 237 9.01 16.19 16.58
CA ASN A 237 8.70 15.30 17.69
C ASN A 237 7.75 14.18 17.22
N PRO A 238 8.21 12.92 17.08
CA PRO A 238 7.37 11.83 16.60
C PRO A 238 6.17 11.57 17.53
N HIS A 239 6.29 11.84 18.83
CA HIS A 239 5.20 11.65 19.79
C HIS A 239 4.03 12.62 19.57
N GLU A 240 4.28 13.81 19.02
CA GLU A 240 3.25 14.80 18.69
C GLU A 240 2.72 14.61 17.26
N GLU A 241 3.64 14.34 16.33
CA GLU A 241 3.34 14.17 14.91
C GLU A 241 2.55 12.90 14.66
N TYR A 242 3.06 11.73 15.09
CA TYR A 242 2.41 10.43 14.94
C TYR A 242 3.07 9.37 15.85
N SER A 243 2.58 9.29 17.10
CA SER A 243 3.15 8.40 18.12
C SER A 243 2.93 6.90 17.82
N ARG A 244 3.69 6.01 18.48
CA ARG A 244 3.51 4.55 18.34
C ARG A 244 2.10 4.12 18.72
N ASN A 245 1.50 4.79 19.71
CA ASN A 245 0.13 4.53 20.13
C ASN A 245 -0.88 4.95 19.05
N MET A 246 -0.67 6.09 18.39
CA MET A 246 -1.49 6.51 17.25
C MET A 246 -1.38 5.53 16.08
N PHE A 247 -0.15 5.07 15.78
CA PHE A 247 0.08 4.06 14.76
C PHE A 247 -0.63 2.73 15.08
N ASN A 248 -0.51 2.24 16.32
CA ASN A 248 -1.18 1.02 16.74
C ASN A 248 -2.72 1.16 16.72
N HIS A 249 -3.24 2.33 17.10
CA HIS A 249 -4.67 2.64 16.99
C HIS A 249 -5.14 2.59 15.53
N ASP A 250 -4.42 3.29 14.64
CA ASP A 250 -4.75 3.34 13.22
C ASP A 250 -4.72 1.95 12.56
N LEU A 251 -3.80 1.06 12.95
CA LEU A 251 -3.74 -0.32 12.43
C LEU A 251 -5.07 -1.07 12.64
N VAL A 252 -5.74 -0.85 13.77
CA VAL A 252 -7.06 -1.43 14.05
C VAL A 252 -8.13 -0.83 13.14
N ILE A 253 -8.10 0.49 12.94
CA ILE A 253 -9.08 1.21 12.11
C ILE A 253 -8.95 0.83 10.62
N VAL A 254 -7.73 0.72 10.10
CA VAL A 254 -7.48 0.48 8.67
C VAL A 254 -7.59 -0.99 8.27
N GLY A 255 -7.53 -1.93 9.24
CA GLY A 255 -7.48 -3.37 8.95
C GLY A 255 -8.63 -3.90 8.09
N PRO A 256 -9.90 -3.54 8.31
CA PRO A 256 -10.99 -3.93 7.42
C PRO A 256 -10.81 -3.40 5.99
N THR A 257 -10.36 -2.16 5.83
CA THR A 257 -10.09 -1.54 4.51
C THR A 257 -8.91 -2.20 3.81
N CYS A 258 -7.86 -2.54 4.57
CA CYS A 258 -6.74 -3.34 4.09
C CYS A 258 -7.22 -4.69 3.54
N PHE A 259 -8.12 -5.39 4.26
CA PHE A 259 -8.70 -6.64 3.78
C PHE A 259 -9.49 -6.45 2.48
N ILE A 260 -10.35 -5.43 2.38
CA ILE A 260 -11.17 -5.17 1.18
C ILE A 260 -10.28 -5.00 -0.07
N ILE A 261 -9.21 -4.22 0.06
CA ILE A 261 -8.31 -3.92 -1.07
C ILE A 261 -7.41 -5.13 -1.35
N ALA A 262 -6.86 -5.79 -0.33
CA ALA A 262 -6.08 -7.01 -0.49
C ALA A 262 -6.87 -8.14 -1.17
N ASN A 263 -8.15 -8.32 -0.80
CA ASN A 263 -9.05 -9.26 -1.46
C ASN A 263 -9.12 -9.03 -2.98
N THR A 264 -9.24 -7.76 -3.38
CA THR A 264 -9.29 -7.37 -4.79
C THR A 264 -7.95 -7.61 -5.49
N ALA A 265 -6.84 -7.22 -4.87
CA ALA A 265 -5.50 -7.39 -5.41
C ALA A 265 -5.14 -8.87 -5.61
N ILE A 266 -5.37 -9.71 -4.59
CA ILE A 266 -5.10 -11.16 -4.67
C ILE A 266 -5.98 -11.82 -5.73
N TRP A 267 -7.27 -11.47 -5.83
CA TRP A 267 -8.14 -11.99 -6.91
C TRP A 267 -7.57 -11.69 -8.30
N LEU A 268 -7.10 -10.46 -8.52
CA LEU A 268 -6.50 -10.05 -9.79
C LEU A 268 -5.16 -10.75 -10.04
N ALA A 269 -4.30 -10.84 -9.02
CA ALA A 269 -3.01 -11.51 -9.10
C ALA A 269 -3.14 -13.03 -9.35
N SER A 270 -4.22 -13.65 -8.87
CA SER A 270 -4.50 -15.07 -9.08
C SER A 270 -5.05 -15.42 -10.47
N GLY A 271 -5.19 -14.47 -11.40
CA GLY A 271 -5.72 -14.78 -12.74
C GLY A 271 -7.25 -14.94 -12.81
N LEU A 272 -7.97 -14.62 -11.73
CA LEU A 272 -9.39 -14.96 -11.59
C LEU A 272 -10.35 -13.95 -12.25
N GLN A 273 -9.84 -12.91 -12.92
CA GLN A 273 -10.64 -11.88 -13.57
C GLN A 273 -10.37 -11.77 -15.08
N ASN A 274 -11.13 -12.52 -15.88
CA ASN A 274 -10.94 -12.54 -17.34
C ASN A 274 -11.91 -11.62 -18.12
N VAL A 275 -12.94 -11.09 -17.45
CA VAL A 275 -14.00 -10.26 -18.04
C VAL A 275 -14.07 -8.86 -17.42
N GLY A 276 -14.67 -7.91 -18.13
CA GLY A 276 -14.82 -6.53 -17.66
C GLY A 276 -13.61 -5.63 -17.94
N HIS A 277 -13.64 -4.43 -17.36
CA HIS A 277 -12.65 -3.38 -17.64
C HIS A 277 -11.32 -3.51 -16.89
N VAL A 278 -11.32 -4.20 -15.75
CA VAL A 278 -10.11 -4.52 -14.99
C VAL A 278 -9.95 -6.03 -15.06
N LYS A 279 -8.89 -6.48 -15.72
CA LYS A 279 -8.59 -7.89 -15.95
C LYS A 279 -7.29 -8.27 -15.24
N SER A 280 -7.19 -9.55 -14.90
CA SER A 280 -5.94 -10.14 -14.44
C SER A 280 -4.88 -10.07 -15.54
N LYS A 281 -3.61 -9.88 -15.13
CA LYS A 281 -2.46 -9.97 -16.06
C LYS A 281 -2.21 -11.41 -16.50
N ILE A 282 -2.40 -12.36 -15.57
CA ILE A 282 -2.34 -13.79 -15.84
C ILE A 282 -3.68 -14.21 -16.45
N VAL A 283 -3.60 -14.93 -17.58
CA VAL A 283 -4.76 -15.54 -18.24
C VAL A 283 -4.73 -17.03 -17.92
N LEU A 284 -5.82 -17.52 -17.34
CA LEU A 284 -6.04 -18.95 -17.07
C LEU A 284 -6.87 -19.54 -18.21
N GLU A 285 -6.39 -20.61 -18.84
CA GLU A 285 -6.97 -21.17 -20.07
C GLU A 285 -7.82 -22.42 -19.80
N THR A 286 -7.47 -23.19 -18.77
CA THR A 286 -8.10 -24.47 -18.46
C THR A 286 -8.96 -24.42 -17.20
N GLU A 287 -9.97 -25.29 -17.11
CA GLU A 287 -10.77 -25.44 -15.89
C GLU A 287 -9.93 -25.87 -14.68
N SER A 288 -8.88 -26.67 -14.91
CA SER A 288 -7.95 -27.11 -13.87
C SER A 288 -7.16 -25.93 -13.28
N GLU A 289 -6.62 -25.05 -14.13
CA GLU A 289 -5.91 -23.84 -13.69
C GLU A 289 -6.84 -22.90 -12.90
N ILE A 290 -8.08 -22.73 -13.38
CA ILE A 290 -9.09 -21.91 -12.68
C ILE A 290 -9.43 -22.51 -11.31
N PHE A 291 -9.56 -23.84 -11.23
CA PHE A 291 -9.82 -24.53 -9.97
C PHE A 291 -8.66 -24.33 -8.98
N GLU A 292 -7.42 -24.58 -9.41
CA GLU A 292 -6.23 -24.39 -8.57
C GLU A 292 -6.06 -22.93 -8.12
N ALA A 293 -6.29 -21.96 -9.02
CA ALA A 293 -6.24 -20.55 -8.69
C ALA A 293 -7.28 -20.15 -7.64
N LYS A 294 -8.50 -20.72 -7.70
CA LYS A 294 -9.54 -20.49 -6.68
C LYS A 294 -9.16 -21.07 -5.33
N GLU A 295 -8.60 -22.28 -5.29
CA GLU A 295 -8.16 -22.91 -4.04
C GLU A 295 -6.99 -22.13 -3.42
N ASN A 296 -6.01 -21.71 -4.23
CA ASN A 296 -4.91 -20.87 -3.78
C ASN A 296 -5.41 -19.52 -3.26
N TYR A 297 -6.29 -18.84 -4.00
CA TYR A 297 -6.95 -17.60 -3.54
C TYR A 297 -7.67 -17.82 -2.20
N LYS A 298 -8.47 -18.88 -2.08
CA LYS A 298 -9.22 -19.21 -0.85
C LYS A 298 -8.29 -19.42 0.33
N SER A 299 -7.19 -20.16 0.14
CA SER A 299 -6.17 -20.40 1.16
C SER A 299 -5.53 -19.09 1.64
N ILE A 300 -5.16 -18.20 0.72
CA ILE A 300 -4.53 -16.92 1.04
C ILE A 300 -5.50 -15.99 1.78
N ILE A 301 -6.72 -15.84 1.26
CA ILE A 301 -7.73 -14.97 1.88
C ILE A 301 -8.11 -15.46 3.28
N LYS A 302 -8.26 -16.78 3.45
CA LYS A 302 -8.45 -17.39 4.77
C LYS A 302 -7.30 -17.03 5.71
N GLY A 303 -6.05 -17.22 5.27
CA GLY A 303 -4.87 -16.87 6.05
C GLY A 303 -4.84 -15.39 6.45
N ILE A 304 -5.17 -14.48 5.53
CA ILE A 304 -5.26 -13.04 5.81
C ILE A 304 -6.32 -12.73 6.88
N ILE A 305 -7.52 -13.33 6.77
CA ILE A 305 -8.59 -13.14 7.76
C ILE A 305 -8.14 -13.64 9.13
N ASP A 306 -7.61 -14.86 9.21
CA ASP A 306 -7.16 -15.48 10.45
C ASP A 306 -6.06 -14.62 11.12
N ASP A 307 -5.06 -14.19 10.34
CA ASP A 307 -3.93 -13.41 10.84
C ASP A 307 -4.38 -12.02 11.33
N LEU A 308 -5.25 -11.32 10.58
CA LEU A 308 -5.76 -10.01 10.99
C LEU A 308 -6.68 -10.08 12.21
N ARG A 309 -7.51 -11.13 12.33
CA ARG A 309 -8.33 -11.36 13.52
C ARG A 309 -7.47 -11.63 14.75
N SER A 310 -6.48 -12.52 14.62
CA SER A 310 -5.57 -12.85 15.73
C SER A 310 -4.77 -11.65 16.23
N SER A 311 -4.48 -10.70 15.34
CA SER A 311 -3.77 -9.44 15.66
C SER A 311 -4.70 -8.34 16.18
N GLY A 312 -6.02 -8.56 16.23
CA GLY A 312 -7.01 -7.55 16.62
C GLY A 312 -7.28 -6.47 15.57
N PHE A 313 -6.78 -6.63 14.35
CA PHE A 313 -6.91 -5.64 13.27
C PHE A 313 -8.17 -5.83 12.42
N LEU A 314 -8.89 -6.93 12.57
CA LEU A 314 -10.14 -7.18 11.83
C LEU A 314 -11.32 -7.36 12.79
N ASN A 315 -11.87 -6.23 13.21
CA ASN A 315 -13.12 -6.14 13.96
C ASN A 315 -14.10 -5.24 13.19
N VAL A 316 -15.26 -5.79 12.84
CA VAL A 316 -16.31 -5.04 12.12
C VAL A 316 -17.57 -5.06 12.97
N THR A 317 -17.90 -3.91 13.56
CA THR A 317 -19.13 -3.70 14.32
C THR A 317 -20.27 -3.26 13.40
N ASP A 318 -21.50 -3.61 13.77
CA ASP A 318 -22.71 -3.20 13.03
C ASP A 318 -23.06 -1.72 13.28
N GLU A 319 -22.48 -1.11 14.32
CA GLU A 319 -22.62 0.30 14.70
C GLU A 319 -21.78 1.24 13.83
#